data_AF-A1ZDT3-F1
#
_entry.id   AF-A1ZDT3-F1
#
_cell.length_a   1.000
_cell.length_b   1.000
_cell.length_c   1.000
_cell.angle_alpha   90.00
_cell.angle_beta   90.00
_cell.angle_gamma   90.00
#
_symmetry.space_group_name_H-M   'P 1'
#
loop_
_entity.id
_entity.type
_entity.pdbx_description
1 polymer ?
#
loop_
_entity_poly.entity_id
_entity_poly.type
_entity_poly.pdbx_seq_one_letter_code
_entity_poly.pdbx_strand_id
1 'polypeptide(L)' 'MHLFIKAKPIDAPHFIIGQLKGYTSRHLRQEFPQLKSRLPTLWTRSYYVESVGHISEKNIKKYIENQKKV' A
#
# COMPACT_ATOMS: atom_id res chain seq x y z
N MET A 1 11.13 4.38 0.97
CA MET A 1 9.88 4.91 0.39
C MET A 1 8.86 4.98 1.50
N HIS A 2 8.23 6.14 1.72
CA HIS A 2 7.14 6.31 2.67
C HIS A 2 5.90 6.74 1.88
N LEU A 3 4.78 6.03 2.06
CA LEU A 3 3.54 6.25 1.32
C LEU A 3 2.38 6.37 2.31
N PHE A 4 1.49 7.33 2.08
CA PHE A 4 0.15 7.35 2.68
C PHE A 4 -0.83 6.80 1.65
N ILE A 5 -1.52 5.72 2.02
CA ILE A 5 -2.38 4.98 1.10
C ILE A 5 -3.78 4.87 1.70
N LYS A 6 -4.78 5.24 0.92
CA LYS A 6 -6.18 4.92 1.20
C LYS A 6 -6.55 3.68 0.40
N ALA A 7 -6.93 2.61 1.07
CA ALA A 7 -7.35 1.35 0.45
C ALA A 7 -8.70 0.91 1.01
N LYS A 8 -9.37 -0.06 0.35
CA LYS A 8 -10.59 -0.65 0.91
C LYS A 8 -10.21 -1.60 2.05
N PRO A 9 -11.07 -1.81 3.06
CA PRO A 9 -10.78 -2.73 4.15
C PRO A 9 -10.53 -4.19 3.71
N ILE A 10 -11.05 -4.58 2.54
CA ILE A 10 -10.84 -5.90 1.94
C ILE A 10 -9.45 -6.07 1.33
N ASP A 11 -8.73 -4.98 1.08
CA ASP A 11 -7.41 -5.02 0.46
C ASP A 11 -6.37 -5.29 1.54
N ALA A 12 -5.84 -6.52 1.58
CA ALA A 12 -4.81 -6.87 2.54
C ALA A 12 -3.55 -6.00 2.35
N PRO A 13 -2.97 -5.40 3.42
CA PRO A 13 -1.78 -4.57 3.31
C PRO A 13 -0.60 -5.28 2.63
N HIS A 14 -0.43 -6.58 2.90
CA HIS A 14 0.58 -7.41 2.26
C HIS A 14 0.41 -7.46 0.73
N PHE A 15 -0.84 -7.55 0.25
CA PHE A 15 -1.13 -7.57 -1.18
C PHE A 15 -0.77 -6.23 -1.83
N ILE A 16 -1.20 -5.12 -1.22
CA ILE A 16 -0.91 -3.76 -1.72
C ILE A 16 0.60 -3.53 -1.83
N ILE A 17 1.35 -3.82 -0.77
CA ILE A 17 2.81 -3.63 -0.76
C ILE A 17 3.51 -4.57 -1.74
N GLY A 18 3.03 -5.80 -1.89
CA GLY A 18 3.52 -6.75 -2.89
C GLY A 18 3.41 -6.20 -4.32
N GLN A 19 2.24 -5.66 -4.67
CA GLN A 19 2.01 -5.03 -5.98
C GLN A 19 2.91 -3.81 -6.18
N LEU A 20 2.98 -2.90 -5.20
CA LEU A 20 3.79 -1.69 -5.28
C LEU A 20 5.28 -2.00 -5.46
N LYS A 21 5.84 -2.86 -4.62
CA LYS A 21 7.26 -3.25 -4.71
C LYS A 21 7.54 -4.02 -6.00
N GLY A 22 6.67 -4.95 -6.39
CA GLY A 22 6.85 -5.75 -7.61
C GLY A 22 6.83 -4.88 -8.87
N TYR A 23 5.80 -4.04 -9.02
CA TYR A 23 5.63 -3.16 -10.16
C TYR A 23 6.80 -2.18 -10.31
N THR A 24 7.17 -1.49 -9.22
CA THR A 24 8.26 -0.51 -9.23
C THR A 24 9.62 -1.19 -9.46
N SER A 25 9.87 -2.35 -8.85
CA SER A 25 11.09 -3.13 -9.10
C SER A 25 11.24 -3.49 -10.57
N ARG A 26 10.16 -3.93 -11.23
CA ARG A 26 10.19 -4.28 -12.65
C ARG A 26 10.49 -3.06 -13.52
N HIS A 27 9.70 -1.98 -13.39
CA HIS A 27 9.81 -0.81 -14.26
C HIS A 27 11.14 -0.09 -14.07
N LEU A 28 11.56 0.16 -12.82
CA LEU A 28 12.82 0.86 -12.56
C LEU A 28 14.02 0.04 -13.05
N ARG A 29 14.00 -1.29 -12.96
CA ARG A 29 15.09 -2.12 -13.48
C ARG A 29 15.07 -2.25 -15.02
N GLN A 30 13.95 -1.95 -15.66
CA GLN A 30 13.85 -1.83 -17.13
C GLN A 30 14.39 -0.48 -17.60
N GLU A 31 14.01 0.61 -16.93
CA GLU A 31 14.45 1.98 -17.24
C GLU A 31 15.91 2.24 -16.88
N PHE A 32 16.41 1.61 -15.80
CA PHE A 32 17.77 1.79 -15.30
C PHE A 32 18.51 0.44 -15.20
N PRO A 33 19.05 -0.08 -16.32
CA PRO A 33 19.72 -1.39 -16.36
C PRO A 33 20.88 -1.56 -15.37
N GLN A 34 21.56 -0.47 -14.99
CA GLN A 34 22.62 -0.44 -13.98
C GLN A 34 22.14 -0.91 -12.58
N LEU A 35 20.83 -0.84 -12.31
CA LEU A 35 20.28 -1.37 -11.06
C LEU A 35 20.34 -2.91 -11.00
N LYS A 36 20.38 -3.58 -12.16
CA LYS A 36 20.48 -5.05 -12.22
C LYS A 36 21.87 -5.56 -11.87
N SER A 37 22.92 -4.82 -12.22
CA SER A 37 24.31 -5.24 -11.94
C SER A 37 24.71 -5.05 -10.49
N ARG A 38 24.11 -4.09 -9.78
CA ARG A 38 24.47 -3.73 -8.40
C ARG A 38 23.60 -4.35 -7.32
N LEU A 39 22.34 -4.65 -7.62
CA LEU A 39 21.36 -5.08 -6.63
C LEU A 39 20.67 -6.35 -7.10
N PRO A 40 20.72 -7.48 -6.38
CA PRO A 40 20.01 -8.71 -6.78
C PRO A 40 18.48 -8.51 -6.78
N THR A 41 17.95 -7.70 -5.86
CA THR A 41 16.55 -7.25 -5.81
C THR A 41 16.50 -5.76 -5.50
N LEU A 42 15.48 -5.03 -6.01
CA LEU A 42 15.37 -3.59 -5.75
C LEU A 42 14.85 -3.30 -4.34
N TRP A 43 13.92 -4.12 -3.86
CA TRP A 43 13.32 -3.99 -2.54
C TRP A 43 13.59 -5.23 -1.71
N THR A 44 13.80 -5.02 -0.42
CA THR A 44 13.81 -6.11 0.57
C THR A 44 12.40 -6.67 0.76
N ARG A 45 12.30 -7.88 1.31
CA ARG A 45 11.00 -8.51 1.63
C ARG A 45 10.25 -7.74 2.71
N SER A 46 10.97 -7.18 3.69
CA SER A 46 10.39 -6.48 4.85
C SER A 46 9.71 -5.16 4.48
N TYR A 47 8.62 -4.83 5.16
CA TYR A 47 7.95 -3.54 5.09
C TYR A 47 7.36 -3.19 6.45
N TYR A 48 7.13 -1.91 6.68
CA TYR A 48 6.42 -1.40 7.84
C TYR A 48 5.06 -0.86 7.40
N VAL A 49 4.02 -1.13 8.17
CA VAL A 49 2.67 -0.61 7.95
C VAL A 49 2.03 -0.26 9.28
N GLU A 50 1.38 0.88 9.31
CA GLU A 50 0.62 1.37 10.45
C GLU A 50 -0.66 2.05 9.95
N SER A 51 -1.74 1.91 10.71
CA SER A 51 -2.99 2.62 10.44
C SER A 51 -2.89 4.06 10.92
N VAL A 52 -3.26 5.02 10.07
CA VAL A 52 -3.31 6.43 10.43
C VAL A 52 -4.76 6.87 10.52
N GLY A 53 -5.22 7.18 11.72
CA GLY A 53 -6.62 7.54 11.98
C GLY A 53 -6.85 9.04 11.97
N HIS A 54 -7.81 9.50 11.15
CA HIS A 54 -8.60 10.70 11.47
C HIS A 54 -10.06 10.26 11.62
N ILE A 55 -10.33 9.47 12.66
CA ILE A 55 -11.65 8.91 12.90
C ILE A 55 -12.39 9.88 13.84
N SER A 56 -13.10 10.84 13.27
CA SER A 56 -14.11 11.59 14.03
C SER A 56 -15.34 10.71 14.24
N GLU A 57 -15.98 10.83 15.41
CA GLU A 57 -17.25 10.15 15.76
C GLU A 57 -18.32 10.29 14.64
N LYS A 58 -18.30 11.44 13.95
CA LYS A 58 -19.18 11.75 12.82
C LYS A 58 -19.03 10.76 11.66
N ASN A 59 -17.81 10.30 11.37
CA ASN A 59 -17.56 9.36 10.28
C ASN A 59 -18.03 7.93 10.63
N ILE A 60 -17.94 7.53 11.91
CA ILE A 60 -18.48 6.25 12.39
C ILE A 60 -20.00 6.26 12.32
N LYS A 61 -20.65 7.33 12.83
CA LYS A 61 -22.12 7.49 12.76
C LYS A 61 -22.63 7.42 11.32
N LYS A 62 -21.97 8.14 10.39
CA LYS A 62 -22.33 8.12 8.96
C LYS A 62 -22.13 6.75 8.30
N TYR A 63 -21.09 6.00 8.68
CA TYR A 63 -20.88 4.63 8.20
C TYR A 63 -22.00 3.69 8.69
N ILE A 64 -22.35 3.75 9.97
CA ILE A 64 -23.41 2.92 10.59
C ILE A 64 -24.79 3.22 9.97
N GLU A 65 -25.13 4.49 9.76
CA GLU A 65 -26.41 4.88 9.14
C GLU A 65 -26.55 4.39 7.69
N ASN A 66 -25.45 4.39 6.91
CA ASN A 66 -25.47 3.91 5.53
C ASN A 66 -25.58 2.38 5.43
N GLN A 67 -25.06 1.63 6.41
CA GLN A 67 -25.15 0.17 6.45
C GLN A 67 -26.57 -0.33 6.80
N LYS A 68 -27.39 0.47 7.47
CA LYS A 68 -28.79 0.13 7.81
C LYS A 68 -29.79 0.35 6.67
N LYS A 69 -29.37 0.97 5.56
CA LYS A 69 -30.19 1.28 4.39
C LYS A 69 -29.99 0.28 3.23
N VAL A 70 -29.30 -0.83 3.50
CA VAL A 70 -29.17 -1.99 2.61
C VAL A 70 -30.06 -3.09 3.14
#